data_AF-A0A505GZ09-F1
#
_entry.id   AF-A0A505GZ09-F1
#
_cell.length_a   1.000
_cell.length_b   1.000
_cell.length_c   1.000
_cell.angle_alpha   90.00
_cell.angle_beta   90.00
_cell.angle_gamma   90.00
#
_symmetry.space_group_name_H-M   'P 1'
#
loop_
_entity.id
_entity.type
_entity.pdbx_description
1 polymer ?
#
loop_
_entity_poly.entity_id
_entity_poly.type
_entity_poly.pdbx_seq_one_letter_code
_entity_poly.pdbx_strand_id
1 'polypeptide(L)'
;MNMKRVTRSRSGRLIAAVVLAVAVAIPLGMTGAASAATTLTVAQALAAQDGRTATVTGYVIGQPTATNTVLTSGFTADTAIAIADQAGETGTARMLYVQVTAAWRSTFGLLGNPSLRGRQVTATGTLTAYFSHGGLKNPSAMSLGGGATPSPSPTPTPAPTGTPDAYYAAAAGKTGPALRTALHGIIRVQTKLSYDQVWDALKDTDQDPANPANVILLYSGRSQSKTSNGGGANDWNREHVWAKSHGDFGTATGPGTDVHHLRPEDVSVNSLRGNKDFDARGGAVAEAPGCYTDADSFEPRDAVKGDVARMILYMAIRYEGGDGWPDLEPNDSVSNGSAPRLGRLSKLLAWNDQDPPDAFEQRRNQRIYERWQGNRNPFVDHPEWARSIWG
;
A
#
# COMPACT_ATOMS: atom_id res chain seq x y z
N MET A 1 -76.04 -51.91 9.91
CA MET A 1 -77.08 -50.86 9.85
C MET A 1 -76.82 -49.89 10.99
N ASN A 2 -77.08 -48.62 10.71
CA ASN A 2 -76.43 -47.43 11.25
C ASN A 2 -76.81 -47.05 12.71
N MET A 3 -76.01 -46.13 13.28
CA MET A 3 -76.39 -45.14 14.32
C MET A 3 -76.51 -45.62 15.78
N LYS A 4 -76.02 -44.94 16.83
CA LYS A 4 -75.89 -43.49 17.08
C LYS A 4 -74.96 -43.19 18.29
N ARG A 5 -74.31 -42.03 18.24
CA ARG A 5 -73.59 -41.29 19.30
C ARG A 5 -74.46 -40.94 20.54
N VAL A 6 -73.81 -40.57 21.66
CA VAL A 6 -74.06 -39.39 22.56
C VAL A 6 -73.09 -39.49 23.78
N THR A 7 -72.01 -38.71 23.91
CA THR A 7 -71.77 -37.39 24.61
C THR A 7 -71.90 -37.28 26.15
N ARG A 8 -70.79 -36.77 26.77
CA ARG A 8 -70.64 -35.91 28.00
C ARG A 8 -70.93 -36.56 29.38
N SER A 9 -70.37 -36.19 30.54
CA SER A 9 -69.48 -35.11 31.02
C SER A 9 -69.12 -35.34 32.52
N ARG A 10 -67.85 -35.06 32.90
CA ARG A 10 -67.30 -34.47 34.16
C ARG A 10 -67.60 -35.07 35.56
N SER A 11 -66.54 -35.29 36.35
CA SER A 11 -66.10 -34.44 37.51
C SER A 11 -65.47 -35.28 38.63
N GLY A 12 -64.24 -34.94 39.04
CA GLY A 12 -63.61 -35.49 40.24
C GLY A 12 -62.26 -34.83 40.48
N ARG A 13 -62.28 -33.69 41.18
CA ARG A 13 -61.08 -32.99 41.68
C ARG A 13 -60.52 -33.75 42.88
N LEU A 14 -59.21 -33.94 42.95
CA LEU A 14 -58.48 -33.98 44.21
C LEU A 14 -57.08 -33.39 44.00
N ILE A 15 -56.86 -32.30 44.73
CA ILE A 15 -55.62 -31.54 44.86
C ILE A 15 -54.86 -32.18 46.01
N ALA A 16 -53.59 -32.54 45.81
CA ALA A 16 -52.59 -32.63 46.87
C ALA A 16 -51.21 -32.35 46.27
N ALA A 17 -50.54 -31.37 46.86
CA ALA A 17 -49.30 -30.77 46.41
C ALA A 17 -48.08 -31.45 47.07
N VAL A 18 -47.02 -31.59 46.27
CA VAL A 18 -45.60 -31.28 46.54
C VAL A 18 -44.95 -31.91 47.79
N VAL A 19 -43.92 -32.75 47.60
CA VAL A 19 -42.52 -32.42 47.99
C VAL A 19 -41.54 -33.09 47.01
N LEU A 20 -40.54 -32.29 46.68
CA LEU A 20 -39.46 -32.37 45.70
C LEU A 20 -38.26 -33.19 46.22
N ALA A 21 -37.76 -34.14 45.42
CA ALA A 21 -36.38 -34.60 45.48
C ALA A 21 -35.93 -35.00 44.07
N VAL A 22 -35.52 -34.02 43.27
CA VAL A 22 -34.89 -34.24 41.97
C VAL A 22 -33.40 -34.42 42.21
N ALA A 23 -32.91 -35.64 42.02
CA ALA A 23 -31.49 -35.89 41.81
C ALA A 23 -31.11 -35.28 40.45
N VAL A 24 -30.33 -34.19 40.48
CA VAL A 24 -29.73 -33.60 39.29
C VAL A 24 -28.59 -34.52 38.84
N ALA A 25 -28.90 -35.46 37.96
CA ALA A 25 -27.88 -36.06 37.11
C ALA A 25 -27.54 -35.01 36.04
N ILE A 26 -26.40 -34.35 36.22
CA ILE A 26 -25.83 -33.45 35.22
C ILE A 26 -25.58 -34.29 33.96
N PRO A 27 -26.23 -34.01 32.82
CA PRO A 27 -25.72 -34.53 31.57
C PRO A 27 -24.41 -33.77 31.33
N LEU A 28 -23.29 -34.49 31.39
CA LEU A 28 -22.06 -34.08 30.71
C LEU A 28 -22.44 -33.93 29.24
N GLY A 29 -22.87 -32.72 28.87
CA GLY A 29 -23.05 -32.33 27.50
C GLY A 29 -21.71 -32.47 26.83
N MET A 30 -21.53 -33.55 26.09
CA MET A 30 -20.52 -33.62 25.06
C MET A 30 -20.84 -32.48 24.10
N THR A 31 -20.19 -31.35 24.30
CA THR A 31 -20.10 -30.30 23.30
C THR A 31 -19.40 -30.94 22.13
N GLY A 32 -20.18 -31.47 21.18
CA GLY A 32 -19.65 -31.76 19.86
C GLY A 32 -18.99 -30.48 19.38
N ALA A 33 -17.67 -30.52 19.18
CA ALA A 33 -16.96 -29.44 18.51
C ALA A 33 -17.72 -29.20 17.20
N ALA A 34 -18.32 -28.03 17.05
CA ALA A 34 -18.87 -27.62 15.79
C ALA A 34 -17.71 -27.67 14.78
N SER A 35 -17.77 -28.63 13.86
CA SER A 35 -16.79 -28.73 12.79
C SER A 35 -16.85 -27.41 12.02
N ALA A 36 -15.81 -26.59 12.15
CA ALA A 36 -15.70 -25.36 11.40
C ALA A 36 -15.77 -25.74 9.92
N ALA A 37 -16.75 -25.19 9.18
CA ALA A 37 -16.86 -25.41 7.76
C ALA A 37 -15.51 -25.08 7.11
N THR A 38 -14.86 -26.09 6.53
CA THR A 38 -13.53 -25.93 5.92
C THR A 38 -13.63 -24.92 4.78
N THR A 39 -12.90 -23.83 4.91
CA THR A 39 -12.80 -22.80 3.88
C THR A 39 -12.05 -23.38 2.67
N LEU A 40 -12.59 -23.19 1.47
CA LEU A 40 -11.97 -23.63 0.22
C LEU A 40 -10.99 -22.58 -0.31
N THR A 41 -9.95 -23.06 -0.99
CA THR A 41 -9.15 -22.22 -1.90
C THR A 41 -9.95 -21.88 -3.17
N VAL A 42 -9.52 -20.88 -3.92
CA VAL A 42 -10.10 -20.53 -5.22
C VAL A 42 -9.99 -21.70 -6.20
N ALA A 43 -8.83 -22.36 -6.29
CA ALA A 43 -8.66 -23.53 -7.15
C ALA A 43 -9.62 -24.68 -6.80
N GLN A 44 -9.83 -24.94 -5.50
CA GLN A 44 -10.77 -25.96 -5.04
C GLN A 44 -12.23 -25.57 -5.37
N ALA A 45 -12.58 -24.30 -5.22
CA ALA A 45 -13.91 -23.79 -5.55
C ALA A 45 -14.19 -23.84 -7.07
N LEU A 46 -13.18 -23.57 -7.90
CA LEU A 46 -13.24 -23.68 -9.36
C LEU A 46 -13.39 -25.13 -9.82
N ALA A 47 -12.74 -26.08 -9.15
CA ALA A 47 -12.88 -27.50 -9.45
C ALA A 47 -14.23 -28.09 -9.01
N ALA A 48 -14.85 -27.54 -7.97
CA ALA A 48 -16.12 -28.05 -7.42
C ALA A 48 -17.32 -27.68 -8.29
N GLN A 49 -17.66 -26.39 -8.41
CA GLN A 49 -18.77 -25.82 -9.22
C GLN A 49 -20.05 -26.70 -9.29
N ASP A 50 -20.42 -27.30 -8.15
CA ASP A 50 -21.40 -28.37 -8.00
C ASP A 50 -22.77 -27.88 -7.48
N GLY A 51 -22.94 -26.56 -7.34
CA GLY A 51 -24.14 -25.94 -6.82
C GLY A 51 -24.27 -25.94 -5.30
N ARG A 52 -23.29 -26.47 -4.55
CA ARG A 52 -23.34 -26.43 -3.08
C ARG A 52 -22.99 -25.03 -2.55
N THR A 53 -23.40 -24.76 -1.33
CA THR A 53 -22.91 -23.59 -0.59
C THR A 53 -21.52 -23.87 -0.02
N ALA A 54 -20.58 -22.96 -0.23
CA ALA A 54 -19.24 -23.04 0.32
C ALA A 54 -18.70 -21.67 0.71
N THR A 55 -17.76 -21.67 1.67
CA THR A 55 -16.95 -20.51 2.03
C THR A 55 -15.65 -20.57 1.25
N VAL A 56 -15.33 -19.52 0.50
CA VAL A 56 -14.12 -19.39 -0.31
C VAL A 56 -13.38 -18.15 0.11
N THR A 57 -12.07 -18.26 0.24
CA THR A 57 -11.19 -17.12 0.51
C THR A 57 -10.22 -16.93 -0.63
N GLY A 58 -10.08 -15.70 -1.11
CA GLY A 58 -9.13 -15.35 -2.16
C GLY A 58 -8.82 -13.86 -2.20
N TYR A 59 -7.76 -13.49 -2.91
CA TYR A 59 -7.35 -12.11 -3.13
C TYR A 59 -8.12 -11.50 -4.30
N VAL A 60 -8.67 -10.30 -4.12
CA VAL A 60 -9.38 -9.58 -5.18
C VAL A 60 -8.42 -9.17 -6.28
N ILE A 61 -8.65 -9.66 -7.49
CA ILE A 61 -7.81 -9.38 -8.66
C ILE A 61 -8.37 -8.24 -9.50
N GLY A 62 -9.69 -8.09 -9.59
CA GLY A 62 -10.33 -7.07 -10.43
C GLY A 62 -11.82 -7.29 -10.62
N GLN A 63 -12.43 -6.52 -11.53
CA GLN A 63 -13.85 -6.64 -11.86
C GLN A 63 -14.01 -7.51 -13.11
N PRO A 64 -14.68 -8.68 -13.03
CA PRO A 64 -15.01 -9.44 -14.21
C PRO A 64 -16.10 -8.72 -15.01
N THR A 65 -15.91 -8.61 -16.32
CA THR A 65 -16.87 -7.99 -17.25
C THR A 65 -17.37 -8.96 -18.32
N ALA A 66 -16.63 -10.05 -18.56
CA ALA A 66 -17.01 -11.15 -19.45
C ALA A 66 -16.35 -12.45 -18.97
N THR A 67 -16.61 -13.56 -19.68
CA THR A 67 -16.07 -14.90 -19.32
C THR A 67 -14.56 -14.89 -19.07
N ASN A 68 -13.78 -14.25 -19.95
CA ASN A 68 -12.31 -14.23 -19.88
C ASN A 68 -11.74 -12.83 -19.67
N THR A 69 -12.57 -11.85 -19.29
CA THR A 69 -12.16 -10.45 -19.18
C THR A 69 -12.35 -9.95 -17.76
N VAL A 70 -11.25 -9.52 -17.15
CA VAL A 70 -11.23 -8.91 -15.82
C VAL A 70 -10.53 -7.56 -15.93
N LEU A 71 -11.27 -6.49 -15.63
CA LEU A 71 -10.70 -5.16 -15.50
C LEU A 71 -9.88 -5.10 -14.22
N THR A 72 -8.65 -4.63 -14.32
CA THR A 72 -7.77 -4.39 -13.17
C THR A 72 -7.72 -2.91 -12.76
N SER A 73 -8.22 -2.03 -13.62
CA SER A 73 -8.42 -0.60 -13.35
C SER A 73 -9.61 -0.10 -14.16
N GLY A 74 -10.06 1.13 -13.93
CA GLY A 74 -11.20 1.71 -14.65
C GLY A 74 -12.49 0.91 -14.46
N PHE A 75 -12.77 0.47 -13.23
CA PHE A 75 -13.96 -0.31 -12.91
C PHE A 75 -15.22 0.45 -13.33
N THR A 76 -16.20 -0.29 -13.83
CA THR A 76 -17.44 0.25 -14.41
C THR A 76 -18.67 -0.16 -13.61
N ALA A 77 -18.54 -1.12 -12.68
CA ALA A 77 -19.66 -1.60 -11.87
C ALA A 77 -19.21 -2.20 -10.53
N ASP A 78 -20.09 -2.10 -9.53
CA ASP A 78 -19.93 -2.67 -8.18
C ASP A 78 -20.56 -4.06 -8.03
N THR A 79 -20.84 -4.76 -9.13
CA THR A 79 -21.70 -5.96 -9.11
C THR A 79 -20.95 -7.28 -9.01
N ALA A 80 -19.63 -7.27 -9.19
CA ALA A 80 -18.81 -8.47 -9.18
C ALA A 80 -17.34 -8.17 -8.84
N ILE A 81 -16.68 -9.15 -8.24
CA ILE A 81 -15.23 -9.18 -8.03
C ILE A 81 -14.67 -10.54 -8.49
N ALA A 82 -13.49 -10.53 -9.08
CA ALA A 82 -12.72 -11.73 -9.39
C ALA A 82 -11.73 -11.94 -8.24
N ILE A 83 -11.70 -13.13 -7.65
CA ILE A 83 -10.73 -13.50 -6.61
C ILE A 83 -9.82 -14.63 -7.07
N ALA A 84 -8.58 -14.67 -6.61
CA ALA A 84 -7.64 -15.76 -6.88
C ALA A 84 -6.92 -16.21 -5.61
N ASP A 85 -6.28 -17.38 -5.67
CA ASP A 85 -5.47 -17.87 -4.55
C ASP A 85 -4.25 -16.99 -4.27
N GLN A 86 -3.77 -16.25 -5.28
CA GLN A 86 -2.60 -15.38 -5.20
C GLN A 86 -2.95 -13.95 -5.63
N ALA A 87 -2.49 -12.94 -4.89
CA ALA A 87 -2.81 -11.53 -5.16
C ALA A 87 -2.30 -11.01 -6.52
N GLY A 88 -1.24 -11.61 -7.06
CA GLY A 88 -0.65 -11.28 -8.36
C GLY A 88 -1.17 -12.10 -9.54
N GLU A 89 -2.30 -12.80 -9.39
CA GLU A 89 -2.88 -13.62 -10.46
C GLU A 89 -3.22 -12.78 -11.70
N THR A 90 -2.82 -13.26 -12.88
CA THR A 90 -3.12 -12.63 -14.18
C THR A 90 -3.91 -13.57 -15.10
N GLY A 91 -3.88 -14.88 -14.86
CA GLY A 91 -4.62 -15.87 -15.64
C GLY A 91 -6.07 -15.93 -15.20
N THR A 92 -6.99 -15.45 -16.05
CA THR A 92 -8.43 -15.39 -15.74
C THR A 92 -9.05 -16.75 -15.44
N ALA A 93 -8.55 -17.82 -16.07
CA ALA A 93 -8.96 -19.21 -15.78
C ALA A 93 -8.70 -19.68 -14.33
N ARG A 94 -7.83 -18.97 -13.60
CA ARG A 94 -7.50 -19.25 -12.18
C ARG A 94 -8.23 -18.32 -11.21
N MET A 95 -9.21 -17.55 -11.68
CA MET A 95 -9.97 -16.61 -10.86
C MET A 95 -11.40 -17.11 -10.65
N LEU A 96 -11.91 -17.06 -9.42
CA LEU A 96 -13.33 -17.29 -9.14
C LEU A 96 -14.09 -15.96 -9.22
N TYR A 97 -15.18 -15.91 -10.00
CA TYR A 97 -16.01 -14.71 -10.09
C TYR A 97 -17.09 -14.72 -9.01
N VAL A 98 -17.00 -13.76 -8.10
CA VAL A 98 -17.90 -13.61 -6.95
C VAL A 98 -18.90 -12.50 -7.26
N GLN A 99 -20.19 -12.82 -7.14
CA GLN A 99 -21.25 -11.83 -7.24
C GLN A 99 -21.24 -10.91 -6.01
N VAL A 100 -21.34 -9.59 -6.24
CA VAL A 100 -21.54 -8.59 -5.17
C VAL A 100 -22.99 -8.10 -5.25
N THR A 101 -23.86 -8.72 -4.45
CA THR A 101 -25.29 -8.34 -4.37
C THR A 101 -25.44 -6.97 -3.70
N ALA A 102 -26.61 -6.35 -3.83
CA ALA A 102 -26.86 -4.98 -3.37
C ALA A 102 -26.41 -4.71 -1.92
N ALA A 103 -26.60 -5.66 -1.02
CA ALA A 103 -26.21 -5.55 0.39
C ALA A 103 -24.68 -5.41 0.61
N TRP A 104 -23.87 -5.87 -0.34
CA TRP A 104 -22.41 -5.92 -0.23
C TRP A 104 -21.69 -4.85 -1.08
N ARG A 105 -22.38 -4.17 -2.00
CA ARG A 105 -21.76 -3.26 -2.99
C ARG A 105 -20.98 -2.11 -2.38
N SER A 106 -21.51 -1.50 -1.32
CA SER A 106 -20.84 -0.37 -0.66
C SER A 106 -19.49 -0.74 -0.07
N THR A 107 -19.26 -2.02 0.27
CA THR A 107 -18.03 -2.50 0.94
C THR A 107 -17.13 -3.32 0.01
N PHE A 108 -17.71 -4.07 -0.93
CA PHE A 108 -17.00 -5.02 -1.78
C PHE A 108 -17.06 -4.69 -3.29
N GLY A 109 -17.81 -3.66 -3.68
CA GLY A 109 -17.87 -3.18 -5.05
C GLY A 109 -16.61 -2.40 -5.43
N LEU A 110 -16.00 -2.74 -6.57
CA LEU A 110 -14.72 -2.18 -7.00
C LEU A 110 -14.79 -0.78 -7.60
N LEU A 111 -15.94 -0.35 -8.14
CA LEU A 111 -16.12 1.03 -8.63
C LEU A 111 -16.11 2.00 -7.45
N GLY A 112 -16.82 1.68 -6.37
CA GLY A 112 -16.81 2.46 -5.13
C GLY A 112 -15.57 2.22 -4.25
N ASN A 113 -14.96 1.04 -4.33
CA ASN A 113 -13.83 0.64 -3.49
C ASN A 113 -12.68 0.03 -4.31
N PRO A 114 -12.03 0.81 -5.20
CA PRO A 114 -10.95 0.31 -6.05
C PRO A 114 -9.75 -0.23 -5.26
N SER A 115 -9.57 0.21 -4.00
CA SER A 115 -8.53 -0.24 -3.07
C SER A 115 -8.72 -1.66 -2.53
N LEU A 116 -9.84 -2.34 -2.86
CA LEU A 116 -10.02 -3.75 -2.51
C LEU A 116 -9.11 -4.68 -3.31
N ARG A 117 -8.60 -4.27 -4.47
CA ARG A 117 -7.65 -5.08 -5.23
C ARG A 117 -6.44 -5.43 -4.39
N GLY A 118 -6.03 -6.70 -4.46
CA GLY A 118 -4.96 -7.27 -3.64
C GLY A 118 -5.37 -7.56 -2.20
N ARG A 119 -6.58 -7.19 -1.74
CA ARG A 119 -7.07 -7.58 -0.42
C ARG A 119 -7.72 -8.94 -0.46
N GLN A 120 -7.56 -9.70 0.62
CA GLN A 120 -8.24 -10.97 0.78
C GLN A 120 -9.70 -10.76 1.18
N VAL A 121 -10.60 -11.45 0.48
CA VAL A 121 -12.02 -11.49 0.76
C VAL A 121 -12.41 -12.93 1.03
N THR A 122 -13.18 -13.12 2.10
CA THR A 122 -13.86 -14.39 2.39
C THR A 122 -15.33 -14.22 2.02
N ALA A 123 -15.85 -15.07 1.14
CA ALA A 123 -17.24 -15.07 0.72
C ALA A 123 -17.86 -16.45 0.90
N THR A 124 -19.07 -16.50 1.45
CA THR A 124 -19.89 -17.72 1.54
C THR A 124 -21.08 -17.59 0.63
N GLY A 125 -21.28 -18.55 -0.29
CA GLY A 125 -22.40 -18.56 -1.22
C GLY A 125 -22.42 -19.82 -2.07
N THR A 126 -23.24 -19.83 -3.13
CA THR A 126 -23.45 -21.00 -4.00
C THR A 126 -22.36 -21.07 -5.07
N LEU A 127 -21.61 -22.17 -5.14
CA LEU A 127 -20.62 -22.42 -6.19
C LEU A 127 -21.32 -22.77 -7.51
N THR A 128 -21.36 -21.82 -8.43
CA THR A 128 -22.03 -21.98 -9.72
C THR A 128 -21.50 -20.97 -10.72
N ALA A 129 -21.69 -21.24 -12.01
CA ALA A 129 -21.17 -20.40 -13.06
C ALA A 129 -21.67 -18.95 -12.97
N TYR A 130 -20.74 -18.01 -13.15
CA TYR A 130 -21.01 -16.58 -13.29
C TYR A 130 -20.21 -16.03 -14.47
N PHE A 131 -20.87 -15.34 -15.41
CA PHE A 131 -20.31 -14.99 -16.73
C PHE A 131 -19.82 -16.20 -17.56
N SER A 132 -20.48 -17.36 -17.44
CA SER A 132 -20.03 -18.63 -18.05
C SER A 132 -18.62 -19.07 -17.59
N HIS A 133 -18.13 -18.51 -16.49
CA HIS A 133 -16.90 -18.88 -15.80
C HIS A 133 -17.24 -19.47 -14.43
N GLY A 134 -16.33 -20.21 -13.81
CA GLY A 134 -16.52 -20.67 -12.43
C GLY A 134 -16.72 -19.50 -11.48
N GLY A 135 -17.73 -19.59 -10.61
CA GLY A 135 -18.15 -18.48 -9.77
C GLY A 135 -18.76 -18.86 -8.42
N LEU A 136 -19.11 -17.82 -7.67
CA LEU A 136 -19.85 -17.88 -6.40
C LEU A 136 -20.96 -16.83 -6.44
N LYS A 137 -22.21 -17.29 -6.41
CA LYS A 137 -23.40 -16.44 -6.49
C LYS A 137 -24.19 -16.46 -5.19
N ASN A 138 -25.05 -15.45 -5.02
CA ASN A 138 -25.93 -15.30 -3.86
C ASN A 138 -25.14 -15.36 -2.52
N PRO A 139 -24.12 -14.52 -2.32
CA PRO A 139 -23.33 -14.55 -1.09
C PRO A 139 -24.22 -14.27 0.14
N SER A 140 -24.21 -15.20 1.08
CA SER A 140 -24.88 -15.08 2.39
C SER A 140 -23.98 -14.43 3.45
N ALA A 141 -22.66 -14.45 3.25
CA ALA A 141 -21.70 -13.74 4.09
C ALA A 141 -20.51 -13.27 3.25
N MET A 142 -20.03 -12.05 3.51
CA MET A 142 -18.76 -11.54 2.99
C MET A 142 -18.01 -10.80 4.09
N SER A 143 -16.70 -11.00 4.15
CA SER A 143 -15.83 -10.30 5.10
C SER A 143 -14.45 -10.05 4.48
N LEU A 144 -13.80 -8.97 4.91
CA LEU A 144 -12.40 -8.71 4.59
C LEU A 144 -11.54 -9.58 5.51
N GLY A 145 -10.62 -10.35 4.94
CA GLY A 145 -9.70 -11.19 5.71
C GLY A 145 -8.67 -10.35 6.47
N GLY A 146 -8.53 -10.60 7.78
CA GLY A 146 -7.44 -10.12 8.62
C GLY A 146 -6.64 -11.30 9.15
N GLY A 147 -5.36 -11.41 8.76
CA GLY A 147 -4.40 -12.38 9.28
C GLY A 147 -3.71 -13.22 8.21
N ALA A 148 -2.37 -13.09 8.16
CA ALA A 148 -1.38 -13.90 7.43
C ALA A 148 -1.43 -13.91 5.89
N THR A 149 -0.59 -13.05 5.31
CA THR A 149 0.11 -13.29 4.05
C THR A 149 0.66 -14.73 4.04
N PRO A 150 0.40 -15.58 3.02
CA PRO A 150 1.24 -16.74 2.79
C PRO A 150 2.63 -16.22 2.43
N SER A 151 3.58 -16.49 3.33
CA SER A 151 5.00 -16.41 3.05
C SER A 151 5.35 -17.45 1.96
N PRO A 152 6.13 -17.10 0.93
CA PRO A 152 6.82 -18.09 0.13
C PRO A 152 7.84 -18.82 1.03
N SER A 153 7.68 -20.13 1.21
CA SER A 153 8.65 -20.97 1.93
C SER A 153 9.94 -21.17 1.11
N PRO A 154 11.11 -21.37 1.73
CA PRO A 154 11.88 -20.41 2.49
C PRO A 154 13.19 -20.07 1.74
N THR A 155 13.49 -18.80 1.61
CA THR A 155 14.87 -18.28 1.65
C THR A 155 14.80 -17.09 2.60
N PRO A 156 15.66 -17.05 3.63
CA PRO A 156 15.31 -16.43 4.90
C PRO A 156 15.23 -14.91 4.74
N THR A 157 14.03 -14.36 4.93
CA THR A 157 13.82 -12.92 5.09
C THR A 157 12.81 -12.70 6.23
N PRO A 158 13.08 -11.79 7.18
CA PRO A 158 12.57 -11.87 8.55
C PRO A 158 11.15 -11.34 8.72
N ALA A 159 10.52 -11.73 9.82
CA ALA A 159 9.22 -11.25 10.29
C ALA A 159 9.22 -9.73 10.60
N PRO A 160 8.09 -9.02 10.41
CA PRO A 160 8.00 -7.58 10.69
C PRO A 160 7.71 -7.37 12.18
N THR A 161 8.77 -7.39 12.98
CA THR A 161 8.90 -6.69 14.27
C THR A 161 10.32 -6.18 14.50
N GLY A 162 11.15 -6.18 13.45
CA GLY A 162 12.54 -5.77 13.54
C GLY A 162 12.68 -4.26 13.71
N THR A 163 13.55 -3.85 14.61
CA THR A 163 14.19 -2.52 14.53
C THR A 163 14.79 -2.33 13.13
N PRO A 164 15.05 -1.09 12.66
CA PRO A 164 15.74 -0.84 11.40
C PRO A 164 16.95 -1.77 11.17
N ASP A 165 17.68 -2.12 12.23
CA ASP A 165 18.82 -3.05 12.20
C ASP A 165 18.51 -4.43 11.58
N ALA A 166 17.33 -4.99 11.86
CA ALA A 166 16.94 -6.30 11.32
C ALA A 166 16.53 -6.20 9.84
N TYR A 167 15.93 -5.08 9.43
CA TYR A 167 15.61 -4.81 8.04
C TYR A 167 16.89 -4.70 7.19
N TYR A 168 17.96 -4.15 7.76
CA TYR A 168 19.24 -3.98 7.10
C TYR A 168 20.29 -5.05 7.43
N ALA A 169 19.90 -6.22 7.93
CA ALA A 169 20.83 -7.27 8.34
C ALA A 169 21.85 -7.66 7.25
N ALA A 170 21.45 -7.66 5.98
CA ALA A 170 22.33 -7.98 4.85
C ALA A 170 23.36 -6.86 4.53
N ALA A 171 23.16 -5.65 5.04
CA ALA A 171 24.06 -4.50 4.87
C ALA A 171 24.99 -4.29 6.08
N ALA A 172 24.68 -4.91 7.23
CA ALA A 172 25.44 -4.76 8.46
C ALA A 172 26.95 -5.00 8.27
N GLY A 173 27.77 -4.03 8.72
CA GLY A 173 29.23 -4.10 8.68
C GLY A 173 29.88 -3.95 7.29
N LYS A 174 29.09 -3.71 6.23
CA LYS A 174 29.63 -3.48 4.88
C LYS A 174 29.92 -2.00 4.64
N THR A 175 30.82 -1.72 3.71
CA THR A 175 31.14 -0.37 3.22
C THR A 175 31.32 -0.37 1.69
N GLY A 176 31.42 0.82 1.09
CA GLY A 176 31.73 1.02 -0.32
C GLY A 176 30.81 0.25 -1.26
N PRO A 177 31.35 -0.39 -2.32
CA PRO A 177 30.55 -1.15 -3.28
C PRO A 177 29.74 -2.29 -2.66
N ALA A 178 30.27 -2.96 -1.62
CA ALA A 178 29.57 -4.05 -0.96
C ALA A 178 28.32 -3.58 -0.20
N LEU A 179 28.39 -2.39 0.41
CA LEU A 179 27.25 -1.75 1.05
C LEU A 179 26.23 -1.30 0.00
N ARG A 180 26.66 -0.62 -1.07
CA ARG A 180 25.79 -0.22 -2.20
C ARG A 180 24.99 -1.40 -2.75
N THR A 181 25.65 -2.49 -3.10
CA THR A 181 24.98 -3.71 -3.61
C THR A 181 24.01 -4.31 -2.60
N ALA A 182 24.38 -4.36 -1.31
CA ALA A 182 23.50 -4.89 -0.27
C ALA A 182 22.23 -4.04 -0.10
N LEU A 183 22.38 -2.71 -0.04
CA LEU A 183 21.26 -1.79 0.06
C LEU A 183 20.36 -1.84 -1.17
N HIS A 184 20.93 -1.83 -2.39
CA HIS A 184 20.14 -2.01 -3.62
C HIS A 184 19.32 -3.30 -3.56
N GLY A 185 19.94 -4.41 -3.16
CA GLY A 185 19.27 -5.70 -3.01
C GLY A 185 18.09 -5.69 -2.04
N ILE A 186 18.20 -4.93 -0.93
CA ILE A 186 17.14 -4.76 0.08
C ILE A 186 16.02 -3.87 -0.48
N ILE A 187 16.36 -2.66 -0.91
CA ILE A 187 15.36 -1.61 -1.17
C ILE A 187 14.72 -1.71 -2.55
N ARG A 188 15.30 -2.51 -3.47
CA ARG A 188 14.70 -2.74 -4.81
C ARG A 188 13.33 -3.41 -4.73
N VAL A 189 13.09 -4.19 -3.68
CA VAL A 189 11.82 -4.86 -3.42
C VAL A 189 10.85 -3.83 -2.85
N GLN A 190 9.90 -3.39 -3.68
CA GLN A 190 8.90 -2.41 -3.26
C GLN A 190 7.55 -2.64 -3.95
N THR A 191 6.49 -2.26 -3.26
CA THR A 191 5.18 -2.00 -3.85
C THR A 191 5.27 -0.70 -4.66
N LYS A 192 4.90 -0.76 -5.94
CA LYS A 192 4.91 0.41 -6.82
C LYS A 192 3.52 1.03 -6.86
N LEU A 193 3.46 2.34 -6.63
CA LEU A 193 2.21 3.10 -6.69
C LEU A 193 1.88 3.50 -8.13
N SER A 194 0.61 3.71 -8.42
CA SER A 194 0.20 4.49 -9.59
C SER A 194 0.43 5.98 -9.32
N TYR A 195 0.54 6.77 -10.38
CA TYR A 195 0.74 8.21 -10.25
C TYR A 195 -0.41 8.91 -9.50
N ASP A 196 -1.64 8.38 -9.59
CA ASP A 196 -2.79 8.89 -8.84
C ASP A 196 -2.72 8.52 -7.36
N GLN A 197 -2.27 7.30 -7.03
CA GLN A 197 -2.08 6.87 -5.64
C GLN A 197 -1.04 7.70 -4.89
N VAL A 198 -0.10 8.34 -5.60
CA VAL A 198 0.86 9.27 -5.00
C VAL A 198 0.15 10.41 -4.25
N TRP A 199 -1.01 10.88 -4.70
CA TRP A 199 -1.73 11.94 -3.98
C TRP A 199 -2.12 11.52 -2.57
N ASP A 200 -2.66 10.32 -2.42
CA ASP A 200 -3.08 9.80 -1.13
C ASP A 200 -1.86 9.48 -0.25
N ALA A 201 -0.77 9.00 -0.88
CA ALA A 201 0.49 8.79 -0.20
C ALA A 201 1.04 10.08 0.40
N LEU A 202 1.19 11.14 -0.39
CA LEU A 202 1.71 12.43 0.08
C LEU A 202 0.84 13.05 1.18
N LYS A 203 -0.48 12.87 1.11
CA LYS A 203 -1.40 13.30 2.18
C LYS A 203 -1.16 12.57 3.51
N ASP A 204 -0.61 11.36 3.50
CA ASP A 204 -0.27 10.60 4.71
C ASP A 204 1.18 10.84 5.15
N THR A 205 2.12 10.72 4.21
CA THR A 205 3.57 10.79 4.45
C THR A 205 4.02 12.19 4.85
N ASP A 206 3.39 13.23 4.31
CA ASP A 206 3.77 14.62 4.55
C ASP A 206 2.72 15.38 5.37
N GLN A 207 1.79 14.67 6.03
CA GLN A 207 0.81 15.28 6.94
C GLN A 207 1.48 16.17 7.99
N ASP A 208 0.97 17.39 8.13
CA ASP A 208 1.39 18.31 9.17
C ASP A 208 1.02 17.77 10.58
N PRO A 209 2.00 17.59 11.49
CA PRO A 209 1.75 17.10 12.83
C PRO A 209 0.90 18.05 13.69
N ALA A 210 0.93 19.36 13.41
CA ALA A 210 0.13 20.36 14.10
C ALA A 210 -1.28 20.52 13.50
N ASN A 211 -1.47 20.14 12.23
CA ASN A 211 -2.76 20.19 11.56
C ASN A 211 -2.96 19.00 10.60
N PRO A 212 -3.64 17.92 11.03
CA PRO A 212 -3.86 16.73 10.21
C PRO A 212 -4.64 16.95 8.91
N ALA A 213 -5.32 18.09 8.74
CA ALA A 213 -5.98 18.46 7.49
C ALA A 213 -5.01 18.99 6.43
N ASN A 214 -3.76 19.24 6.80
CA ASN A 214 -2.73 19.83 5.96
C ASN A 214 -1.57 18.86 5.69
N VAL A 215 -0.75 19.22 4.69
CA VAL A 215 0.59 18.69 4.44
C VAL A 215 1.62 19.80 4.61
N ILE A 216 2.86 19.43 4.95
CA ILE A 216 4.01 20.35 4.93
C ILE A 216 4.66 20.29 3.55
N LEU A 217 4.73 21.44 2.89
CA LEU A 217 5.43 21.58 1.61
C LEU A 217 6.95 21.56 1.84
N LEU A 218 7.68 20.84 0.98
CA LEU A 218 9.11 20.58 1.15
C LEU A 218 9.95 21.87 1.26
N TYR A 219 10.04 22.63 0.18
CA TYR A 219 10.92 23.78 0.03
C TYR A 219 10.35 25.00 0.75
N SER A 220 9.07 25.31 0.55
CA SER A 220 8.45 26.46 1.21
C SER A 220 8.25 26.28 2.72
N GLY A 221 8.21 25.04 3.22
CA GLY A 221 7.93 24.73 4.63
C GLY A 221 6.52 25.08 5.07
N ARG A 222 5.65 25.46 4.13
CA ARG A 222 4.30 25.95 4.40
C ARG A 222 3.38 24.78 4.73
N SER A 223 2.58 24.91 5.77
CA SER A 223 1.45 24.02 6.03
C SER A 223 0.29 24.39 5.10
N GLN A 224 -0.17 23.44 4.28
CA GLN A 224 -1.20 23.68 3.28
C GLN A 224 -2.25 22.58 3.26
N SER A 225 -3.51 22.96 3.02
CA SER A 225 -4.64 22.02 2.96
C SER A 225 -4.36 20.84 2.02
N LYS A 226 -4.65 19.63 2.51
CA LYS A 226 -4.62 18.39 1.70
C LYS A 226 -5.51 18.47 0.47
N THR A 227 -6.56 19.31 0.47
CA THR A 227 -7.50 19.44 -0.64
C THR A 227 -7.11 20.51 -1.65
N SER A 228 -6.13 21.35 -1.35
CA SER A 228 -5.58 22.35 -2.27
C SER A 228 -4.49 21.74 -3.16
N ASN A 229 -4.74 20.55 -3.68
CA ASN A 229 -3.80 19.79 -4.49
C ASN A 229 -4.24 19.81 -5.95
N GLY A 230 -3.34 20.13 -6.88
CA GLY A 230 -3.74 20.37 -8.26
C GLY A 230 -2.66 21.00 -9.12
N GLY A 231 -3.07 21.93 -9.98
CA GLY A 231 -2.19 22.64 -10.92
C GLY A 231 -2.44 24.14 -10.96
N GLY A 232 -3.33 24.66 -10.11
CA GLY A 232 -3.51 26.10 -9.94
C GLY A 232 -2.31 26.74 -9.24
N ALA A 233 -2.11 28.04 -9.45
CA ALA A 233 -0.97 28.77 -8.89
C ALA A 233 -0.87 28.72 -7.35
N ASN A 234 -2.00 28.53 -6.65
CA ASN A 234 -2.06 28.42 -5.19
C ASN A 234 -2.26 26.98 -4.71
N ASP A 235 -2.20 26.00 -5.62
CA ASP A 235 -2.24 24.59 -5.24
C ASP A 235 -0.84 24.11 -4.87
N TRP A 236 -0.77 22.97 -4.19
CA TRP A 236 0.43 22.15 -4.18
C TRP A 236 0.33 21.03 -5.20
N ASN A 237 1.47 20.61 -5.73
CA ASN A 237 1.60 19.47 -6.62
C ASN A 237 2.72 18.53 -6.17
N ARG A 238 3.00 17.52 -7.01
CA ARG A 238 4.02 16.51 -6.76
C ARG A 238 5.36 17.02 -7.27
N GLU A 239 6.24 17.38 -6.34
CA GLU A 239 7.63 17.65 -6.60
C GLU A 239 8.39 16.34 -6.77
N HIS A 240 9.09 16.20 -7.89
CA HIS A 240 9.98 15.10 -8.18
C HIS A 240 11.40 15.53 -7.77
N VAL A 241 11.80 15.31 -6.51
CA VAL A 241 13.11 15.78 -6.01
C VAL A 241 14.26 15.28 -6.88
N TRP A 242 14.23 14.02 -7.33
CA TRP A 242 14.96 13.65 -8.54
C TRP A 242 14.17 14.13 -9.77
N ALA A 243 14.64 15.18 -10.45
CA ALA A 243 13.92 15.74 -11.58
C ALA A 243 13.77 14.71 -12.72
N LYS A 244 12.53 14.50 -13.17
CA LYS A 244 12.18 13.47 -14.17
C LYS A 244 12.98 13.54 -15.47
N SER A 245 13.40 14.74 -15.87
CA SER A 245 14.20 14.95 -17.08
C SER A 245 15.61 14.36 -16.98
N HIS A 246 16.14 14.16 -15.77
CA HIS A 246 17.42 13.50 -15.52
C HIS A 246 17.21 11.98 -15.52
N GLY A 247 16.90 11.43 -16.69
CA GLY A 247 16.59 10.00 -16.85
C GLY A 247 15.24 9.70 -17.51
N ASP A 248 14.55 10.72 -18.03
CA ASP A 248 13.36 10.61 -18.90
C ASP A 248 12.28 9.59 -18.45
N PHE A 249 12.10 9.42 -17.14
CA PHE A 249 11.17 8.41 -16.61
C PHE A 249 9.73 8.93 -16.44
N GLY A 250 9.53 10.23 -16.65
CA GLY A 250 8.21 10.86 -16.59
C GLY A 250 7.45 10.53 -15.31
N THR A 251 6.19 10.16 -15.44
CA THR A 251 5.30 9.78 -14.32
C THR A 251 5.02 8.27 -14.30
N ALA A 252 5.87 7.48 -14.95
CA ALA A 252 5.67 6.05 -15.09
C ALA A 252 5.92 5.30 -13.77
N THR A 253 5.20 4.19 -13.59
CA THR A 253 5.28 3.36 -12.37
C THR A 253 6.68 2.82 -12.15
N GLY A 254 7.32 3.26 -11.07
CA GLY A 254 8.73 3.06 -10.82
C GLY A 254 9.31 4.36 -10.24
N PRO A 255 10.41 4.91 -10.79
CA PRO A 255 11.00 6.14 -10.26
C PRO A 255 10.02 7.31 -10.36
N GLY A 256 9.15 7.37 -11.38
CA GLY A 256 8.15 8.43 -11.53
C GLY A 256 7.04 8.45 -10.48
N THR A 257 6.94 7.42 -9.65
CA THR A 257 5.89 7.23 -8.63
C THR A 257 6.46 6.85 -7.27
N ASP A 258 7.78 6.90 -7.09
CA ASP A 258 8.45 6.50 -5.84
C ASP A 258 8.32 7.61 -4.78
N VAL A 259 7.49 7.36 -3.77
CA VAL A 259 7.21 8.30 -2.69
C VAL A 259 8.34 8.44 -1.70
N HIS A 260 9.49 7.78 -1.84
CA HIS A 260 10.67 8.20 -1.09
C HIS A 260 11.18 9.56 -1.57
N HIS A 261 11.07 9.88 -2.86
CA HIS A 261 11.57 11.14 -3.43
C HIS A 261 10.49 12.13 -3.89
N LEU A 262 9.23 11.70 -4.01
CA LEU A 262 8.11 12.57 -4.33
C LEU A 262 7.65 13.33 -3.08
N ARG A 263 7.52 14.66 -3.15
CA ARG A 263 7.09 15.51 -2.03
C ARG A 263 5.96 16.45 -2.46
N PRO A 264 5.07 16.90 -1.56
CA PRO A 264 4.16 17.99 -1.88
C PRO A 264 4.94 19.30 -1.93
N GLU A 265 4.69 20.13 -2.94
CA GLU A 265 5.28 21.47 -3.03
C GLU A 265 4.33 22.46 -3.69
N ASP A 266 4.48 23.73 -3.36
CA ASP A 266 3.80 24.83 -4.04
C ASP A 266 4.09 24.77 -5.56
N VAL A 267 3.05 24.92 -6.39
CA VAL A 267 3.15 24.79 -7.84
C VAL A 267 4.15 25.79 -8.45
N SER A 268 4.22 27.01 -7.92
CA SER A 268 5.14 28.04 -8.40
C SER A 268 6.59 27.72 -8.02
N VAL A 269 6.82 27.27 -6.78
CA VAL A 269 8.15 26.89 -6.29
C VAL A 269 8.66 25.64 -7.01
N ASN A 270 7.80 24.64 -7.21
CA ASN A 270 8.13 23.45 -8.01
C ASN A 270 8.49 23.85 -9.45
N SER A 271 7.69 24.71 -10.09
CA SER A 271 7.99 25.19 -11.45
C SER A 271 9.32 25.96 -11.52
N LEU A 272 9.61 26.78 -10.51
CA LEU A 272 10.87 27.53 -10.41
C LEU A 272 12.07 26.61 -10.18
N ARG A 273 11.93 25.55 -9.37
CA ARG A 273 12.95 24.52 -9.20
C ARG A 273 13.19 23.80 -10.52
N GLY A 274 12.11 23.43 -11.22
CA GLY A 274 12.17 22.81 -12.55
C GLY A 274 13.02 21.55 -12.58
N ASN A 275 14.05 21.55 -13.43
CA ASN A 275 15.03 20.48 -13.54
C ASN A 275 16.43 20.89 -13.05
N LYS A 276 16.52 21.90 -12.19
CA LYS A 276 17.82 22.37 -11.71
C LYS A 276 18.50 21.31 -10.85
N ASP A 277 19.82 21.26 -10.98
CA ASP A 277 20.68 20.48 -10.11
C ASP A 277 20.71 21.11 -8.70
N PHE A 278 21.13 20.35 -7.69
CA PHE A 278 21.31 20.89 -6.35
C PHE A 278 22.74 21.38 -6.12
N ASP A 279 22.90 22.66 -5.78
CA ASP A 279 24.13 23.32 -5.32
C ASP A 279 23.76 24.50 -4.38
N ALA A 280 24.75 25.10 -3.73
CA ALA A 280 24.57 26.18 -2.76
C ALA A 280 24.97 27.55 -3.34
N ARG A 281 24.12 28.14 -4.18
CA ARG A 281 24.31 29.46 -4.83
C ARG A 281 22.96 30.08 -5.22
N GLY A 282 22.98 31.40 -5.48
CA GLY A 282 21.91 32.08 -6.19
C GLY A 282 21.18 33.17 -5.39
N GLY A 283 20.07 33.65 -5.96
CA GLY A 283 19.19 34.64 -5.37
C GLY A 283 18.05 33.99 -4.56
N ALA A 284 17.51 34.71 -3.58
CA ALA A 284 16.45 34.19 -2.73
C ALA A 284 15.16 33.88 -3.52
N VAL A 285 14.50 32.77 -3.18
CA VAL A 285 13.21 32.39 -3.75
C VAL A 285 12.08 33.02 -2.93
N ALA A 286 11.25 33.86 -3.57
CA ALA A 286 10.24 34.67 -2.87
C ALA A 286 9.20 33.82 -2.11
N GLU A 287 8.71 32.73 -2.72
CA GLU A 287 7.66 31.87 -2.16
C GLU A 287 8.20 30.70 -1.32
N ALA A 288 9.53 30.57 -1.21
CA ALA A 288 10.19 29.56 -0.40
C ALA A 288 11.34 30.18 0.41
N PRO A 289 11.04 30.82 1.56
CA PRO A 289 12.04 31.48 2.38
C PRO A 289 13.18 30.54 2.79
N GLY A 290 14.42 31.03 2.64
CA GLY A 290 15.63 30.25 2.92
C GLY A 290 16.09 29.36 1.76
N CYS A 291 15.31 29.25 0.69
CA CYS A 291 15.76 28.64 -0.56
C CYS A 291 16.42 29.69 -1.48
N TYR A 292 17.38 29.24 -2.28
CA TYR A 292 18.07 30.06 -3.27
C TYR A 292 18.06 29.38 -4.63
N THR A 293 18.13 30.16 -5.70
CA THR A 293 18.23 29.62 -7.06
C THR A 293 19.04 30.52 -7.98
N ASP A 294 19.69 29.91 -8.96
CA ASP A 294 20.24 30.59 -10.12
C ASP A 294 19.81 29.88 -11.41
N ALA A 295 20.60 29.97 -12.48
CA ALA A 295 20.22 29.50 -13.80
C ALA A 295 20.09 27.97 -13.88
N ASP A 296 20.97 27.23 -13.19
CA ASP A 296 21.08 25.78 -13.28
C ASP A 296 21.04 25.08 -11.92
N SER A 297 21.01 25.83 -10.81
CA SER A 297 20.99 25.26 -9.46
C SER A 297 19.87 25.77 -8.55
N PHE A 298 19.52 24.91 -7.60
CA PHE A 298 18.60 25.20 -6.50
C PHE A 298 19.22 24.79 -5.17
N GLU A 299 19.15 25.67 -4.18
CA GLU A 299 19.53 25.41 -2.79
C GLU A 299 18.25 25.37 -1.94
N PRO A 300 17.89 24.23 -1.32
CA PRO A 300 16.76 24.19 -0.40
C PRO A 300 17.11 24.87 0.93
N ARG A 301 16.09 25.28 1.69
CA ARG A 301 16.26 25.81 3.05
C ARG A 301 16.95 24.80 3.96
N ASP A 302 17.67 25.30 4.97
CA ASP A 302 18.52 24.49 5.85
C ASP A 302 17.82 23.28 6.46
N ALA A 303 16.56 23.44 6.86
CA ALA A 303 15.78 22.41 7.54
C ALA A 303 15.24 21.27 6.64
N VAL A 304 15.61 21.23 5.34
CA VAL A 304 15.34 20.07 4.46
C VAL A 304 16.53 19.75 3.54
N LYS A 305 17.72 20.28 3.83
CA LYS A 305 18.93 20.02 3.03
C LYS A 305 19.30 18.55 3.10
N GLY A 306 19.22 17.97 4.29
CA GLY A 306 19.47 16.56 4.55
C GLY A 306 18.42 15.67 3.92
N ASP A 307 17.13 16.03 4.04
CA ASP A 307 16.02 15.34 3.37
C ASP A 307 16.30 15.20 1.86
N VAL A 308 16.60 16.33 1.20
CA VAL A 308 16.89 16.36 -0.24
C VAL A 308 18.07 15.47 -0.57
N ALA A 309 19.18 15.57 0.20
CA ALA A 309 20.34 14.73 0.01
C ALA A 309 19.98 13.23 0.08
N ARG A 310 19.30 12.81 1.15
CA ARG A 310 18.93 11.40 1.37
C ARG A 310 17.95 10.88 0.32
N MET A 311 17.05 11.73 -0.21
CA MET A 311 16.17 11.36 -1.31
C MET A 311 16.96 11.12 -2.62
N ILE A 312 17.94 11.96 -2.93
CA ILE A 312 18.79 11.78 -4.13
C ILE A 312 19.67 10.54 -4.00
N LEU A 313 20.32 10.35 -2.85
CA LEU A 313 21.17 9.19 -2.59
C LEU A 313 20.36 7.88 -2.60
N TYR A 314 19.13 7.90 -2.06
CA TYR A 314 18.22 6.76 -2.17
C TYR A 314 17.90 6.41 -3.62
N MET A 315 17.56 7.40 -4.45
CA MET A 315 17.23 7.15 -5.85
C MET A 315 18.39 6.50 -6.59
N ALA A 316 19.62 6.89 -6.27
CA ALA A 316 20.81 6.29 -6.86
C ALA A 316 20.99 4.81 -6.51
N ILE A 317 20.78 4.47 -5.22
CA ILE A 317 20.83 3.06 -4.80
C ILE A 317 19.63 2.28 -5.32
N ARG A 318 18.44 2.89 -5.39
CA ARG A 318 17.24 2.16 -5.81
C ARG A 318 17.28 1.86 -7.31
N TYR A 319 17.71 2.79 -8.14
CA TYR A 319 17.59 2.71 -9.60
C TYR A 319 18.95 2.63 -10.31
N GLU A 320 19.63 1.49 -10.18
CA GLU A 320 20.97 1.23 -10.75
C GLU A 320 20.95 0.69 -12.22
N GLY A 321 19.88 0.90 -12.99
CA GLY A 321 19.84 0.50 -14.41
C GLY A 321 19.41 -0.95 -14.74
N GLY A 322 19.08 -1.76 -13.74
CA GLY A 322 18.82 -3.21 -13.90
C GLY A 322 17.35 -3.64 -14.03
N ASP A 323 16.40 -2.72 -13.87
CA ASP A 323 14.95 -3.02 -13.83
C ASP A 323 14.14 -2.29 -14.91
N GLY A 324 14.80 -1.94 -16.02
CA GLY A 324 14.20 -1.26 -17.17
C GLY A 324 14.16 0.26 -17.07
N TRP A 325 14.74 0.82 -16.00
CA TRP A 325 14.96 2.25 -15.81
C TRP A 325 16.42 2.61 -16.04
N PRO A 326 16.76 3.88 -16.30
CA PRO A 326 18.16 4.32 -16.35
C PRO A 326 18.88 4.14 -15.01
N ASP A 327 20.20 4.03 -15.08
CA ASP A 327 21.11 4.11 -13.93
C ASP A 327 21.18 5.57 -13.46
N LEU A 328 20.45 5.86 -12.38
CA LEU A 328 20.38 7.17 -11.76
C LEU A 328 21.56 7.32 -10.81
N GLU A 329 22.38 8.35 -10.97
CA GLU A 329 23.55 8.56 -10.09
C GLU A 329 23.88 10.04 -9.88
N PRO A 330 24.07 10.54 -8.65
CA PRO A 330 24.64 11.86 -8.44
C PRO A 330 26.06 11.94 -9.00
N ASN A 331 26.55 13.14 -9.29
CA ASN A 331 27.94 13.39 -9.69
C ASN A 331 28.43 14.68 -9.01
N ASP A 332 29.56 15.26 -9.39
CA ASP A 332 30.00 16.55 -8.82
C ASP A 332 29.84 17.72 -9.82
N SER A 333 28.74 17.70 -10.59
CA SER A 333 28.45 18.71 -11.61
C SER A 333 27.06 19.32 -11.44
N VAL A 334 26.94 20.56 -11.88
CA VAL A 334 25.67 21.16 -12.28
C VAL A 334 25.57 21.14 -13.82
N SER A 335 24.40 21.43 -14.38
CA SER A 335 24.16 21.43 -15.82
C SER A 335 24.26 20.04 -16.48
N ASN A 336 23.66 19.03 -15.84
CA ASN A 336 23.66 17.65 -16.36
C ASN A 336 22.73 17.41 -17.58
N GLY A 337 21.97 18.43 -18.00
CA GLY A 337 21.04 18.33 -19.13
C GLY A 337 19.98 17.24 -18.90
N SER A 338 19.88 16.28 -19.82
CA SER A 338 18.98 15.12 -19.70
C SER A 338 19.67 13.83 -19.25
N ALA A 339 20.97 13.88 -18.95
CA ALA A 339 21.68 12.71 -18.43
C ALA A 339 21.04 12.25 -17.12
N PRO A 340 21.03 10.94 -16.78
CA PRO A 340 20.53 10.43 -15.51
C PRO A 340 21.50 10.72 -14.35
N ARG A 341 21.95 11.98 -14.26
CA ARG A 341 22.88 12.51 -13.28
C ARG A 341 22.27 13.74 -12.63
N LEU A 342 22.40 13.88 -11.31
CA LEU A 342 21.78 15.00 -10.61
C LEU A 342 22.60 15.50 -9.41
N GLY A 343 22.80 16.81 -9.38
CA GLY A 343 23.36 17.55 -8.25
C GLY A 343 24.84 17.31 -8.02
N ARG A 344 25.39 18.06 -7.05
CA ARG A 344 26.77 17.89 -6.58
C ARG A 344 26.84 16.97 -5.37
N LEU A 345 27.31 15.75 -5.57
CA LEU A 345 27.47 14.69 -4.57
C LEU A 345 28.22 15.19 -3.35
N SER A 346 29.32 15.91 -3.52
CA SER A 346 30.06 16.53 -2.42
C SER A 346 29.19 17.46 -1.56
N LYS A 347 28.24 18.18 -2.17
CA LYS A 347 27.27 19.03 -1.47
C LYS A 347 26.17 18.21 -0.81
N LEU A 348 25.61 17.22 -1.51
CA LEU A 348 24.59 16.32 -0.96
C LEU A 348 25.13 15.60 0.28
N LEU A 349 26.36 15.09 0.25
CA LEU A 349 26.99 14.47 1.41
C LEU A 349 27.19 15.47 2.56
N ALA A 350 27.62 16.70 2.27
CA ALA A 350 27.75 17.73 3.29
C ALA A 350 26.39 18.10 3.93
N TRP A 351 25.34 18.20 3.12
CA TRP A 351 23.98 18.47 3.60
C TRP A 351 23.41 17.34 4.45
N ASN A 352 23.65 16.09 4.06
CA ASN A 352 23.29 14.93 4.87
C ASN A 352 23.93 14.96 6.27
N ASP A 353 25.20 15.39 6.35
CA ASP A 353 25.92 15.50 7.63
C ASP A 353 25.45 16.69 8.47
N GLN A 354 25.06 17.80 7.83
CA GLN A 354 24.67 19.06 8.48
C GLN A 354 23.21 19.07 8.96
N ASP A 355 22.34 18.32 8.31
CA ASP A 355 20.91 18.23 8.59
C ASP A 355 20.52 16.75 8.82
N PRO A 356 20.74 16.22 10.04
CA PRO A 356 20.41 14.84 10.38
C PRO A 356 18.91 14.56 10.30
N PRO A 357 18.49 13.30 10.09
CA PRO A 357 17.08 12.94 10.02
C PRO A 357 16.27 13.37 11.24
N ASP A 358 15.24 14.18 11.04
CA ASP A 358 14.36 14.64 12.10
C ASP A 358 13.16 13.69 12.32
N ALA A 359 12.32 14.00 13.31
CA ALA A 359 11.15 13.18 13.62
C ALA A 359 10.11 13.14 12.48
N PHE A 360 10.01 14.21 11.67
CA PHE A 360 9.09 14.26 10.54
C PHE A 360 9.56 13.32 9.43
N GLU A 361 10.84 13.37 9.07
CA GLU A 361 11.44 12.51 8.05
C GLU A 361 11.45 11.04 8.47
N GLN A 362 11.80 10.74 9.72
CA GLN A 362 11.75 9.37 10.26
C GLN A 362 10.31 8.82 10.22
N ARG A 363 9.32 9.61 10.62
CA ARG A 363 7.89 9.24 10.51
C ARG A 363 7.52 8.97 9.06
N ARG A 364 7.98 9.82 8.14
CA ARG A 364 7.72 9.69 6.70
C ARG A 364 8.26 8.37 6.17
N ASN A 365 9.52 8.06 6.45
CA ASN A 365 10.17 6.80 6.06
C ASN A 365 9.41 5.58 6.62
N GLN A 366 9.01 5.64 7.90
CA GLN A 366 8.18 4.60 8.53
C GLN A 366 6.82 4.43 7.83
N ARG A 367 6.13 5.52 7.50
CA ARG A 367 4.83 5.47 6.81
C ARG A 367 4.95 4.86 5.42
N ILE A 368 5.99 5.22 4.68
CA ILE A 368 6.23 4.65 3.35
C ILE A 368 6.44 3.15 3.46
N TYR A 369 7.25 2.70 4.42
CA TYR A 369 7.46 1.29 4.69
C TYR A 369 6.18 0.55 5.07
N GLU A 370 5.45 1.03 6.07
CA GLU A 370 4.30 0.29 6.63
C GLU A 370 3.07 0.28 5.71
N ARG A 371 2.85 1.35 4.94
CA ARG A 371 1.55 1.60 4.30
C ARG A 371 1.59 1.72 2.79
N TRP A 372 2.72 2.07 2.19
CA TRP A 372 2.75 2.49 0.78
C TRP A 372 3.65 1.62 -0.09
N GLN A 373 4.95 1.55 0.20
CA GLN A 373 5.93 0.91 -0.68
C GLN A 373 6.61 -0.31 -0.08
N GLY A 374 6.56 -0.51 1.24
CA GLY A 374 7.17 -1.71 1.84
C GLY A 374 8.70 -1.69 1.89
N ASN A 375 9.33 -0.63 1.40
CA ASN A 375 10.75 -0.39 1.48
C ASN A 375 11.06 0.90 2.26
N ARG A 376 12.31 1.01 2.72
CA ARG A 376 12.81 2.12 3.51
C ARG A 376 13.93 2.85 2.78
N ASN A 377 14.05 4.16 3.01
CA ASN A 377 15.23 4.91 2.64
C ASN A 377 16.35 4.64 3.66
N PRO A 378 17.43 3.94 3.28
CA PRO A 378 18.50 3.55 4.20
C PRO A 378 19.25 4.75 4.75
N PHE A 379 19.27 5.87 4.04
CA PHE A 379 19.97 7.06 4.50
C PHE A 379 19.17 7.85 5.54
N VAL A 380 17.86 7.60 5.68
CA VAL A 380 17.06 8.16 6.78
C VAL A 380 17.29 7.36 8.07
N ASP A 381 17.39 6.04 7.97
CA ASP A 381 17.62 5.20 9.16
C ASP A 381 19.11 5.14 9.55
N HIS A 382 20.02 5.23 8.58
CA HIS A 382 21.48 5.17 8.72
C HIS A 382 22.16 6.26 7.85
N PRO A 383 22.06 7.55 8.23
CA PRO A 383 22.63 8.66 7.46
C PRO A 383 24.15 8.54 7.25
N GLU A 384 24.87 7.87 8.17
CA GLU A 384 26.30 7.63 8.08
C GLU A 384 26.70 6.71 6.90
N TRP A 385 25.77 5.94 6.35
CA TRP A 385 26.04 5.08 5.20
C TRP A 385 26.26 5.84 3.91
N ALA A 386 25.80 7.08 3.81
CA ALA A 386 26.08 7.94 2.67
C ALA A 386 27.61 8.12 2.50
N ARG A 387 28.31 8.52 3.56
CA ARG A 387 29.77 8.63 3.56
C ARG A 387 30.45 7.27 3.44
N SER A 388 29.84 6.21 3.94
CA SER A 388 30.41 4.87 3.80
C SER A 388 30.43 4.35 2.35
N ILE A 389 29.60 4.92 1.47
CA ILE A 389 29.53 4.54 0.04
C ILE A 389 30.32 5.53 -0.83
N TRP A 390 30.15 6.84 -0.61
CA TRP A 390 30.67 7.90 -1.49
C TRP A 390 31.70 8.84 -0.83
N GLY A 391 32.02 8.64 0.45
CA GLY A 391 32.84 9.55 1.26
C GLY A 391 34.33 9.29 1.26
#